data_AF-A0A2Z5EG87-F1
#
_entry.id   AF-A0A2Z5EG87-F1
#
_cell.length_a   1.000
_cell.length_b   1.000
_cell.length_c   1.000
_cell.angle_alpha   90.00
_cell.angle_beta   90.00
_cell.angle_gamma   90.00
#
_symmetry.space_group_name_H-M   'P 1'
#
loop_
_entity.id
_entity.type
_entity.pdbx_description
1 polymer ?
#
loop_
_entity_poly.entity_id
_entity_poly.type
_entity_poly.pdbx_seq_one_letter_code
_entity_poly.pdbx_strand_id
1 'polypeptide(L)'
;MTITARLLLVASMLSVCAPPAFAQTAHDPFPPSYNAAMTALCRSDTQEQACMIGDQEWSYWFSFDTAVTGNKTYTAIAIGRPRGGAGDLLGPTAKMPIAQVTYKLRGDAWTLIGRQIDLGAVYVNNTGNPSMSDDDGDAAYLEQPLAGGGVLVGYPTVTMAGGGVNLHGHALFRSDPAKPGMWSFGGEIVDASDNWNDCDQETAPERCYRSWGKLALTGRTIAGWPELQSTQTGTLPGPDGKARRAKPADGSLWRFSIASHAYESNSPR
;
A
#
# COMPACT_ATOMS: atom_id res chain seq x y z
N MET A 1 -88.76 -16.49 22.42
CA MET A 1 -88.26 -15.17 22.02
C MET A 1 -87.46 -14.66 23.21
N THR A 2 -86.15 -14.91 23.22
CA THR A 2 -85.30 -14.68 24.39
C THR A 2 -83.92 -14.27 23.89
N ILE A 3 -83.57 -13.02 24.18
CA ILE A 3 -82.31 -12.37 23.82
C ILE A 3 -81.32 -12.65 24.96
N THR A 4 -80.17 -13.24 24.67
CA THR A 4 -79.09 -13.40 25.64
C THR A 4 -77.86 -12.65 25.13
N ALA A 5 -77.58 -11.53 25.79
CA ALA A 5 -76.41 -10.68 25.57
C ALA A 5 -75.11 -11.44 25.89
N ARG A 6 -74.10 -11.35 25.01
CA ARG A 6 -72.74 -11.81 25.30
C ARG A 6 -71.86 -10.62 25.68
N LEU A 7 -71.31 -10.68 26.89
CA LEU A 7 -70.28 -9.80 27.42
C LEU A 7 -69.00 -9.88 26.57
N LEU A 8 -68.44 -8.73 26.19
CA LEU A 8 -67.06 -8.60 25.73
C LEU A 8 -66.11 -8.71 26.93
N LEU A 9 -65.02 -9.46 26.77
CA LEU A 9 -63.80 -9.31 27.58
C LEU A 9 -62.66 -8.98 26.62
N VAL A 10 -62.15 -7.75 26.73
CA VAL A 10 -60.94 -7.29 26.03
C VAL A 10 -59.75 -7.52 26.97
N ALA A 11 -58.86 -8.43 26.59
CA ALA A 11 -57.58 -8.63 27.27
C ALA A 11 -56.49 -7.90 26.48
N SER A 12 -56.03 -6.76 27.02
CA SER A 12 -54.92 -5.99 26.48
C SER A 12 -53.60 -6.69 26.80
N MET A 13 -52.93 -7.25 25.79
CA MET A 13 -51.55 -7.71 25.92
C MET A 13 -50.60 -6.50 25.86
N LEU A 14 -49.92 -6.24 26.98
CA LEU A 14 -48.78 -5.34 27.04
C LEU A 14 -47.57 -6.02 26.38
N SER A 15 -47.28 -5.68 25.13
CA SER A 15 -46.01 -6.02 24.48
C SER A 15 -44.89 -5.19 25.11
N VAL A 16 -44.08 -5.83 25.95
CA VAL A 16 -42.80 -5.27 26.40
C VAL A 16 -41.85 -5.30 25.22
N CYS A 17 -41.65 -4.14 24.57
CA CYS A 17 -40.54 -3.94 23.64
C CYS A 17 -39.23 -4.04 24.43
N ALA A 18 -38.54 -5.18 24.30
CA ALA A 18 -37.13 -5.24 24.65
C ALA A 18 -36.36 -4.26 23.74
N PRO A 19 -35.50 -3.39 24.28
CA PRO A 19 -34.66 -2.55 23.44
C PRO A 19 -33.72 -3.44 22.60
N PRO A 20 -33.37 -3.04 21.37
CA PRO A 20 -32.40 -3.78 20.59
C PRO A 20 -31.08 -3.82 21.35
N ALA A 21 -30.58 -5.03 21.60
CA ALA A 21 -29.23 -5.22 22.09
C ALA A 21 -28.29 -4.54 21.11
N PHE A 22 -27.59 -3.49 21.57
CA PHE A 22 -26.46 -2.94 20.86
C PHE A 22 -25.46 -4.08 20.69
N ALA A 23 -25.40 -4.67 19.50
CA ALA A 23 -24.30 -5.52 19.13
C ALA A 23 -23.06 -4.64 19.26
N GLN A 24 -22.28 -4.84 20.33
CA GLN A 24 -20.92 -4.35 20.39
C GLN A 24 -20.26 -4.95 19.15
N THR A 25 -19.95 -4.09 18.16
CA THR A 25 -19.06 -4.45 17.07
C THR A 25 -17.77 -4.93 17.72
N ALA A 26 -17.58 -6.25 17.76
CA ALA A 26 -16.35 -6.84 18.24
C ALA A 26 -15.22 -6.22 17.41
N HIS A 27 -14.25 -5.63 18.08
CA HIS A 27 -13.05 -5.16 17.40
C HIS A 27 -12.36 -6.37 16.77
N ASP A 28 -11.95 -6.22 15.51
CA ASP A 28 -11.16 -7.25 14.86
C ASP A 28 -9.92 -7.56 15.72
N PRO A 29 -9.48 -8.84 15.78
CA PRO A 29 -8.25 -9.19 16.48
C PRO A 29 -7.08 -8.45 15.85
N PHE A 30 -6.08 -8.12 16.67
CA PHE A 30 -4.84 -7.55 16.17
C PHE A 30 -4.23 -8.45 15.08
N PRO A 31 -3.69 -7.87 13.99
CA PRO A 31 -2.97 -8.64 12.99
C PRO A 31 -1.75 -9.36 13.60
N PRO A 32 -1.21 -10.38 12.93
CA PRO A 32 0.02 -11.04 13.36
C PRO A 32 1.15 -10.02 13.60
N SER A 33 1.90 -10.21 14.69
CA SER A 33 3.08 -9.39 14.97
C SER A 33 4.12 -9.50 13.85
N TYR A 34 5.00 -8.51 13.73
CA TYR A 34 6.06 -8.53 12.72
C TYR A 34 6.95 -9.77 12.84
N ASN A 35 7.30 -10.19 14.07
CA ASN A 35 8.01 -11.45 14.29
C ASN A 35 7.19 -12.65 13.79
N ALA A 36 5.90 -12.73 14.09
CA ALA A 36 5.05 -13.83 13.61
C ALA A 36 4.95 -13.87 12.07
N ALA A 37 4.86 -12.71 11.42
CA ALA A 37 4.90 -12.59 9.97
C ALA A 37 6.23 -13.07 9.39
N MET A 38 7.36 -12.66 9.98
CA MET A 38 8.68 -13.09 9.55
C MET A 38 8.92 -14.58 9.83
N THR A 39 8.36 -15.14 10.92
CA THR A 39 8.43 -16.57 11.21
C THR A 39 7.66 -17.35 10.16
N ALA A 40 6.48 -16.88 9.75
CA ALA A 40 5.73 -17.47 8.65
C ALA A 40 6.48 -17.36 7.31
N LEU A 41 7.18 -16.25 7.09
CA LEU A 41 7.98 -16.03 5.89
C LEU A 41 9.18 -16.98 5.83
N CYS A 42 9.98 -17.08 6.88
CA CYS A 42 11.20 -17.90 6.85
C CYS A 42 10.97 -19.36 7.23
N ARG A 43 9.83 -19.67 7.86
CA ARG A 43 9.55 -20.99 8.47
C ARG A 43 10.60 -21.39 9.50
N SER A 44 11.15 -20.40 10.19
CA SER A 44 12.13 -20.54 11.26
C SER A 44 11.91 -19.43 12.28
N ASP A 45 12.51 -19.60 13.46
CA ASP A 45 12.48 -18.56 14.48
C ASP A 45 13.09 -17.26 13.94
N THR A 46 12.52 -16.14 14.38
CA THR A 46 12.94 -14.79 14.01
C THR A 46 13.51 -14.08 15.21
N GLN A 47 14.53 -13.25 14.98
CA GLN A 47 15.02 -12.29 15.95
C GLN A 47 14.96 -10.91 15.29
N GLU A 48 14.54 -9.90 16.07
CA GLU A 48 14.56 -8.50 15.62
C GLU A 48 13.83 -8.26 14.28
N GLN A 49 12.71 -8.94 14.04
CA GLN A 49 11.92 -8.81 12.80
C GLN A 49 12.70 -9.22 11.54
N ALA A 50 13.72 -10.06 11.70
CA ALA A 50 14.52 -10.63 10.62
C ALA A 50 14.69 -12.15 10.76
N CYS A 51 15.02 -12.79 9.65
CA CYS A 51 15.33 -14.22 9.58
C CYS A 51 16.12 -14.55 8.31
N MET A 52 16.66 -15.77 8.23
CA MET A 52 17.50 -16.20 7.12
C MET A 52 16.76 -17.17 6.19
N ILE A 53 16.90 -16.96 4.88
CA ILE A 53 16.58 -17.96 3.85
C ILE A 53 17.81 -18.11 2.95
N GLY A 54 18.55 -19.21 3.11
CA GLY A 54 19.85 -19.36 2.46
C GLY A 54 20.83 -18.28 2.91
N ASP A 55 21.49 -17.63 1.93
CA ASP A 55 22.45 -16.54 2.16
C ASP A 55 21.80 -15.15 2.18
N GLN A 56 20.48 -15.08 2.32
CA GLN A 56 19.75 -13.82 2.41
C GLN A 56 19.12 -13.64 3.78
N GLU A 57 19.37 -12.47 4.35
CA GLU A 57 18.64 -11.96 5.51
C GLU A 57 17.37 -11.27 5.03
N TRP A 58 16.22 -11.75 5.46
CA TRP A 58 14.92 -11.17 5.20
C TRP A 58 14.49 -10.39 6.41
N SER A 59 14.11 -9.14 6.21
CA SER A 59 13.65 -8.24 7.27
C SER A 59 12.29 -7.66 6.91
N TYR A 60 11.44 -7.46 7.91
CA TYR A 60 10.17 -6.76 7.74
C TYR A 60 10.41 -5.38 7.13
N TRP A 61 9.55 -4.98 6.18
CA TRP A 61 9.58 -3.65 5.58
C TRP A 61 8.33 -2.86 5.89
N PHE A 62 7.17 -3.36 5.46
CA PHE A 62 5.88 -2.76 5.77
C PHE A 62 4.76 -3.80 5.69
N SER A 63 3.56 -3.40 6.08
CA SER A 63 2.35 -4.20 5.94
C SER A 63 1.16 -3.33 5.56
N PHE A 64 0.13 -3.96 5.03
CA PHE A 64 -1.13 -3.30 4.70
C PHE A 64 -2.32 -4.25 4.90
N ASP A 65 -3.43 -3.67 5.33
CA ASP A 65 -4.74 -4.33 5.39
C ASP A 65 -5.52 -4.02 4.11
N THR A 66 -6.26 -4.99 3.59
CA THR A 66 -7.11 -4.84 2.39
C THR A 66 -8.35 -5.70 2.47
N ALA A 67 -9.31 -5.50 1.55
CA ALA A 67 -10.46 -6.38 1.37
C ALA A 67 -10.45 -7.10 0.00
N VAL A 68 -9.81 -8.26 -0.08
CA VAL A 68 -9.79 -9.08 -1.32
C VAL A 68 -11.02 -9.99 -1.35
N THR A 69 -11.85 -9.88 -2.39
CA THR A 69 -13.13 -10.62 -2.55
C THR A 69 -14.05 -10.46 -1.34
N GLY A 70 -14.05 -9.28 -0.71
CA GLY A 70 -14.82 -8.97 0.50
C GLY A 70 -14.28 -9.61 1.79
N ASN A 71 -13.13 -10.29 1.73
CA ASN A 71 -12.48 -10.86 2.90
C ASN A 71 -11.37 -9.93 3.39
N LYS A 72 -11.35 -9.64 4.69
CA LYS A 72 -10.27 -8.88 5.30
C LYS A 72 -8.96 -9.68 5.24
N THR A 73 -7.94 -9.06 4.68
CA THR A 73 -6.60 -9.61 4.51
C THR A 73 -5.56 -8.67 5.07
N TYR A 74 -4.51 -9.24 5.66
CA TYR A 74 -3.33 -8.53 6.15
C TYR A 74 -2.12 -9.10 5.42
N THR A 75 -1.34 -8.26 4.77
CA THR A 75 -0.14 -8.65 4.02
C THR A 75 1.07 -7.94 4.59
N ALA A 76 2.11 -8.71 4.95
CA ALA A 76 3.40 -8.18 5.36
C ALA A 76 4.42 -8.42 4.25
N ILE A 77 5.16 -7.37 3.91
CA ILE A 77 6.23 -7.36 2.91
C ILE A 77 7.58 -7.36 3.63
N ALA A 78 8.52 -8.15 3.11
CA ALA A 78 9.89 -8.21 3.58
C ALA A 78 10.86 -7.89 2.44
N ILE A 79 12.01 -7.33 2.81
CA ILE A 79 13.14 -7.09 1.90
C ILE A 79 14.25 -8.09 2.23
N GLY A 80 14.81 -8.70 1.20
CA GLY A 80 15.98 -9.59 1.28
C GLY A 80 17.28 -8.83 1.06
N ARG A 81 18.22 -8.97 2.00
CA ARG A 81 19.58 -8.43 1.93
C ARG A 81 20.59 -9.57 1.84
N PRO A 82 21.66 -9.44 1.04
CA PRO A 82 22.76 -10.40 1.09
C PRO A 82 23.36 -10.46 2.50
N ARG A 83 23.67 -11.67 2.97
CA ARG A 83 24.39 -11.88 4.22
C ARG A 83 25.76 -11.21 4.16
N GLY A 84 26.08 -10.38 5.16
CA GLY A 84 27.29 -9.54 5.17
C GLY A 84 27.06 -8.09 4.74
N GLY A 85 25.82 -7.73 4.39
CA GLY A 85 25.42 -6.38 4.04
C GLY A 85 25.54 -6.06 2.55
N ALA A 86 24.90 -4.97 2.15
CA ALA A 86 24.98 -4.43 0.79
C ALA A 86 26.34 -3.77 0.49
N GLY A 87 27.11 -3.36 1.50
CA GLY A 87 28.35 -2.59 1.37
C GLY A 87 28.23 -1.34 0.48
N ASP A 88 29.35 -0.65 0.24
CA ASP A 88 29.49 0.40 -0.81
C ASP A 88 29.36 -0.17 -2.24
N LEU A 89 28.98 -1.46 -2.39
CA LEU A 89 29.01 -2.23 -3.63
C LEU A 89 27.67 -2.21 -4.37
N LEU A 90 26.57 -1.90 -3.70
CA LEU A 90 25.28 -1.72 -4.37
C LEU A 90 25.17 -0.29 -4.87
N GLY A 91 25.59 -0.09 -6.13
CA GLY A 91 25.40 1.19 -6.82
C GLY A 91 23.93 1.64 -6.82
N PRO A 92 23.64 2.89 -7.21
CA PRO A 92 22.30 3.51 -7.08
C PRO A 92 21.18 2.80 -7.85
N THR A 93 21.54 1.87 -8.74
CA THR A 93 20.60 1.07 -9.54
C THR A 93 20.38 -0.35 -9.02
N ALA A 94 21.04 -0.73 -7.92
CA ALA A 94 20.90 -2.04 -7.33
C ALA A 94 19.48 -2.24 -6.77
N LYS A 95 18.97 -3.46 -6.92
CA LYS A 95 17.65 -3.86 -6.43
C LYS A 95 17.77 -4.96 -5.38
N MET A 96 16.94 -4.88 -4.34
CA MET A 96 16.79 -5.92 -3.33
C MET A 96 15.49 -6.69 -3.56
N PRO A 97 15.53 -8.02 -3.50
CA PRO A 97 14.33 -8.82 -3.68
C PRO A 97 13.34 -8.57 -2.54
N ILE A 98 12.05 -8.69 -2.87
CA ILE A 98 10.96 -8.60 -1.91
C ILE A 98 10.19 -9.91 -1.84
N ALA A 99 9.62 -10.15 -0.67
CA ALA A 99 8.83 -11.31 -0.34
C ALA A 99 7.61 -10.89 0.48
N GLN A 100 6.62 -11.78 0.59
CA GLN A 100 5.42 -11.50 1.38
C GLN A 100 4.85 -12.74 2.07
N VAL A 101 4.11 -12.47 3.14
CA VAL A 101 3.10 -13.38 3.70
C VAL A 101 1.76 -12.67 3.80
N THR A 102 0.68 -13.39 3.49
CA THR A 102 -0.68 -12.87 3.55
C THR A 102 -1.54 -13.74 4.46
N TYR A 103 -2.30 -13.07 5.32
CA TYR A 103 -3.26 -13.65 6.24
C TYR A 103 -4.67 -13.23 5.86
N LYS A 104 -5.63 -14.10 6.14
CA LYS A 104 -7.06 -13.81 6.05
C LYS A 104 -7.69 -13.92 7.42
N LEU A 105 -8.52 -12.95 7.78
CA LEU A 105 -9.33 -13.02 8.98
C LEU A 105 -10.46 -14.05 8.78
N ARG A 106 -10.55 -15.03 9.68
CA ARG A 106 -11.61 -16.05 9.70
C ARG A 106 -12.16 -16.13 11.12
N GLY A 107 -13.39 -15.65 11.30
CA GLY A 107 -13.93 -15.46 12.65
C GLY A 107 -13.09 -14.42 13.40
N ASP A 108 -12.51 -14.83 14.52
CA ASP A 108 -11.65 -14.05 15.40
C ASP A 108 -10.16 -14.40 15.27
N ALA A 109 -9.75 -15.10 14.20
CA ALA A 109 -8.38 -15.54 14.01
C ALA A 109 -7.81 -15.20 12.62
N TRP A 110 -6.56 -14.74 12.60
CA TRP A 110 -5.77 -14.54 11.38
C TRP A 110 -5.15 -15.87 10.93
N THR A 111 -5.53 -16.32 9.73
CA THR A 111 -5.00 -17.56 9.13
C THR A 111 -4.06 -17.23 7.98
N LEU A 112 -2.84 -17.77 7.99
CA LEU A 112 -1.92 -17.65 6.86
C LEU A 112 -2.52 -18.32 5.61
N ILE A 113 -2.62 -17.57 4.51
CA ILE A 113 -3.17 -18.07 3.24
C ILE A 113 -2.19 -17.97 2.06
N GLY A 114 -1.11 -17.20 2.20
CA GLY A 114 -0.12 -17.04 1.13
C GLY A 114 1.28 -16.73 1.64
N ARG A 115 2.28 -17.20 0.89
CA ARG A 115 3.71 -16.93 1.11
C ARG A 115 4.40 -16.92 -0.26
N GLN A 116 5.10 -15.83 -0.58
CA GLN A 116 5.88 -15.68 -1.83
C GLN A 116 7.26 -15.11 -1.49
N ILE A 117 8.34 -15.77 -1.91
CA ILE A 117 9.73 -15.32 -1.66
C ILE A 117 10.32 -14.57 -2.86
N ASP A 118 9.66 -14.69 -4.01
CA ASP A 118 10.05 -14.19 -5.32
C ASP A 118 9.02 -13.18 -5.86
N LEU A 119 8.57 -12.27 -5.00
CA LEU A 119 7.49 -11.33 -5.35
C LEU A 119 7.95 -10.25 -6.35
N GLY A 120 9.23 -9.87 -6.30
CA GLY A 120 9.81 -8.83 -7.14
C GLY A 120 11.09 -8.28 -6.54
N ALA A 121 11.48 -7.06 -6.92
CA ALA A 121 12.60 -6.36 -6.33
C ALA A 121 12.43 -4.84 -6.37
N VAL A 122 12.90 -4.16 -5.32
CA VAL A 122 12.84 -2.70 -5.12
C VAL A 122 14.24 -2.10 -5.08
N TYR A 123 14.40 -0.82 -5.40
CA TYR A 123 15.72 -0.19 -5.34
C TYR A 123 16.26 -0.09 -3.91
N VAL A 124 17.58 -0.24 -3.74
CA VAL A 124 18.25 -0.23 -2.43
C VAL A 124 18.00 1.07 -1.65
N ASN A 125 17.99 2.20 -2.35
CA ASN A 125 17.73 3.52 -1.79
C ASN A 125 16.26 3.78 -1.44
N ASN A 126 15.36 2.85 -1.75
CA ASN A 126 13.94 2.92 -1.40
C ASN A 126 13.58 2.08 -0.17
N THR A 127 14.57 1.66 0.62
CA THR A 127 14.36 0.73 1.75
C THR A 127 14.32 1.40 3.12
N GLY A 128 14.22 2.73 3.14
CA GLY A 128 13.82 3.45 4.34
C GLY A 128 12.38 3.09 4.73
N ASN A 129 12.01 3.38 5.99
CA ASN A 129 10.63 3.24 6.42
C ASN A 129 9.77 4.28 5.68
N PRO A 130 8.86 3.85 4.79
CA PRO A 130 7.96 4.77 4.12
C PRO A 130 7.06 5.50 5.13
N SER A 131 6.82 6.79 4.90
CA SER A 131 5.87 7.56 5.72
C SER A 131 4.45 7.10 5.42
N MET A 132 3.70 6.72 6.46
CA MET A 132 2.26 6.41 6.41
C MET A 132 1.42 7.64 6.81
N SER A 133 1.90 8.85 6.56
CA SER A 133 1.15 10.08 6.82
C SER A 133 0.16 10.35 5.69
N ASP A 134 -1.13 10.35 6.03
CA ASP A 134 -2.21 10.93 5.20
C ASP A 134 -2.26 12.47 5.34
N ASP A 135 -1.22 13.09 5.90
CA ASP A 135 -1.15 14.54 6.02
C ASP A 135 -1.11 15.17 4.62
N ASP A 136 -1.78 16.31 4.48
CA ASP A 136 -1.88 17.08 3.24
C ASP A 136 -0.48 17.46 2.73
N GLY A 137 0.11 16.58 1.91
CA GLY A 137 1.45 16.73 1.40
C GLY A 137 2.41 15.59 1.72
N ASP A 138 1.98 14.33 1.69
CA ASP A 138 2.85 13.17 1.42
C ASP A 138 2.16 12.25 0.39
N ALA A 139 2.91 11.34 -0.23
CA ALA A 139 2.34 10.38 -1.18
C ALA A 139 1.30 9.52 -0.45
N ALA A 140 0.01 9.71 -0.75
CA ALA A 140 -1.05 9.01 -0.04
C ALA A 140 -1.09 7.52 -0.39
N TYR A 141 -1.43 6.68 0.59
CA TYR A 141 -1.68 5.26 0.37
C TYR A 141 -2.82 5.07 -0.64
N LEU A 142 -2.58 4.27 -1.67
CA LEU A 142 -3.58 3.92 -2.68
C LEU A 142 -4.13 2.52 -2.36
N GLU A 143 -5.42 2.41 -2.05
CA GLU A 143 -6.15 1.14 -2.13
C GLU A 143 -7.34 1.32 -3.07
N GLN A 144 -7.41 0.50 -4.11
CA GLN A 144 -8.49 0.56 -5.09
C GLN A 144 -9.03 -0.83 -5.39
N PRO A 145 -10.35 -1.06 -5.24
CA PRO A 145 -10.96 -2.32 -5.66
C PRO A 145 -10.87 -2.45 -7.19
N LEU A 146 -10.62 -3.67 -7.64
CA LEU A 146 -10.58 -4.05 -9.04
C LEU A 146 -11.77 -4.94 -9.40
N ALA A 147 -12.11 -4.97 -10.68
CA ALA A 147 -13.11 -5.90 -11.20
C ALA A 147 -12.77 -7.35 -10.81
N GLY A 148 -13.79 -8.15 -10.48
CA GLY A 148 -13.61 -9.54 -10.04
C GLY A 148 -13.19 -9.70 -8.58
N GLY A 149 -13.23 -8.62 -7.78
CA GLY A 149 -12.92 -8.67 -6.35
C GLY A 149 -11.43 -8.62 -6.02
N GLY A 150 -10.60 -8.23 -6.99
CA GLY A 150 -9.19 -7.92 -6.76
C GLY A 150 -9.02 -6.55 -6.12
N VAL A 151 -7.78 -6.21 -5.77
CA VAL A 151 -7.39 -4.94 -5.17
C VAL A 151 -6.04 -4.54 -5.76
N LEU A 152 -5.90 -3.25 -6.07
CA LEU A 152 -4.61 -2.60 -6.31
C LEU A 152 -4.22 -1.83 -5.06
N VAL A 153 -3.02 -2.07 -4.58
CA VAL A 153 -2.36 -1.30 -3.53
C VAL A 153 -1.21 -0.52 -4.14
N GLY A 154 -1.12 0.77 -3.85
CA GLY A 154 0.08 1.58 -4.04
C GLY A 154 0.57 2.03 -2.68
N TYR A 155 1.60 1.36 -2.18
CA TYR A 155 2.17 1.67 -0.88
C TYR A 155 3.17 2.84 -1.04
N PRO A 156 3.05 3.94 -0.27
CA PRO A 156 3.94 5.10 -0.42
C PRO A 156 5.40 4.74 -0.25
N THR A 157 6.29 5.37 -0.99
CA THR A 157 7.73 5.14 -0.89
C THR A 157 8.51 6.44 -1.04
N VAL A 158 9.65 6.55 -0.35
CA VAL A 158 10.56 7.69 -0.44
C VAL A 158 11.95 7.19 -0.71
N THR A 159 12.56 7.72 -1.78
CA THR A 159 13.90 7.38 -2.22
C THR A 159 14.77 8.62 -2.24
N MET A 160 15.96 8.56 -1.64
CA MET A 160 16.93 9.65 -1.80
C MET A 160 17.64 9.54 -3.16
N ALA A 161 17.52 10.58 -3.98
CA ALA A 161 18.30 10.80 -5.18
C ALA A 161 19.54 11.66 -4.87
N GLY A 162 20.48 11.71 -5.80
CA GLY A 162 21.67 12.55 -5.66
C GLY A 162 21.33 14.04 -5.53
N GLY A 163 22.15 14.78 -4.79
CA GLY A 163 22.00 16.23 -4.63
C GLY A 163 20.88 16.67 -3.69
N GLY A 164 20.55 15.87 -2.67
CA GLY A 164 19.60 16.27 -1.64
C GLY A 164 18.13 16.21 -2.04
N VAL A 165 17.83 15.51 -3.13
CA VAL A 165 16.48 15.39 -3.66
C VAL A 165 15.85 14.11 -3.14
N ASN A 166 14.68 14.22 -2.51
CA ASN A 166 13.83 13.08 -2.23
C ASN A 166 12.88 12.85 -3.41
N LEU A 167 12.76 11.60 -3.83
CA LEU A 167 11.77 11.13 -4.79
C LEU A 167 10.66 10.44 -4.03
N HIS A 168 9.43 10.90 -4.24
CA HIS A 168 8.22 10.32 -3.66
C HIS A 168 7.53 9.47 -4.72
N GLY A 169 6.89 8.40 -4.26
CA GLY A 169 6.27 7.45 -5.16
C GLY A 169 5.46 6.37 -4.46
N HIS A 170 5.17 5.30 -5.21
CA HIS A 170 4.41 4.15 -4.72
C HIS A 170 5.03 2.85 -5.22
N ALA A 171 5.08 1.84 -4.35
CA ALA A 171 5.29 0.44 -4.70
C ALA A 171 3.93 -0.21 -4.99
N LEU A 172 3.75 -0.77 -6.19
CA LEU A 172 2.45 -1.22 -6.67
C LEU A 172 2.29 -2.73 -6.48
N PHE A 173 1.19 -3.15 -5.85
CA PHE A 173 0.84 -4.54 -5.64
C PHE A 173 -0.58 -4.79 -6.12
N ARG A 174 -0.77 -5.86 -6.90
CA ARG A 174 -2.09 -6.28 -7.37
C ARG A 174 -2.41 -7.67 -6.86
N SER A 175 -3.56 -7.84 -6.21
CA SER A 175 -4.01 -9.16 -5.81
C SER A 175 -4.55 -9.94 -7.00
N ASP A 176 -4.41 -11.25 -6.94
CA ASP A 176 -5.05 -12.18 -7.86
C ASP A 176 -6.20 -12.92 -7.14
N PRO A 177 -7.48 -12.57 -7.42
CA PRO A 177 -8.62 -13.26 -6.81
C PRO A 177 -8.64 -14.77 -7.05
N ALA A 178 -8.03 -15.25 -8.13
CA ALA A 178 -7.94 -16.68 -8.43
C ALA A 178 -6.85 -17.39 -7.60
N LYS A 179 -5.94 -16.64 -6.98
CA LYS A 179 -4.86 -17.15 -6.12
C LYS A 179 -4.88 -16.39 -4.79
N PRO A 180 -5.81 -16.72 -3.87
CA PRO A 180 -5.93 -16.02 -2.59
C PRO A 180 -4.60 -15.96 -1.83
N GLY A 181 -4.26 -14.77 -1.34
CA GLY A 181 -3.02 -14.55 -0.60
C GLY A 181 -1.77 -14.37 -1.47
N MET A 182 -1.92 -14.38 -2.79
CA MET A 182 -0.85 -14.12 -3.74
C MET A 182 -1.00 -12.73 -4.35
N TRP A 183 0.13 -12.04 -4.47
CA TRP A 183 0.26 -10.72 -5.04
C TRP A 183 1.18 -10.78 -6.26
N SER A 184 0.94 -9.86 -7.19
CA SER A 184 1.88 -9.51 -8.25
C SER A 184 2.45 -8.13 -7.93
N PHE A 185 3.76 -7.97 -8.13
CA PHE A 185 4.43 -6.68 -7.97
C PHE A 185 4.47 -5.94 -9.31
N GLY A 186 4.06 -4.67 -9.29
CA GLY A 186 3.96 -3.79 -10.46
C GLY A 186 5.14 -2.83 -10.61
N GLY A 187 6.19 -2.98 -9.80
CA GLY A 187 7.27 -2.01 -9.74
C GLY A 187 6.91 -0.77 -8.92
N GLU A 188 7.72 0.27 -9.12
CA GLU A 188 7.64 1.53 -8.38
C GLU A 188 7.31 2.67 -9.34
N ILE A 189 6.33 3.49 -8.98
CA ILE A 189 6.01 4.74 -9.66
C ILE A 189 6.64 5.87 -8.87
N VAL A 190 7.41 6.74 -9.53
CA VAL A 190 7.87 8.01 -8.95
C VAL A 190 7.01 9.10 -9.52
N ASP A 191 6.24 9.78 -8.67
CA ASP A 191 5.25 10.77 -9.10
C ASP A 191 5.43 12.14 -8.45
N ALA A 192 6.40 12.30 -7.54
CA ALA A 192 6.75 13.57 -6.93
C ALA A 192 8.22 13.63 -6.49
N SER A 193 8.67 14.84 -6.15
CA SER A 193 9.99 15.09 -5.58
C SER A 193 10.04 16.37 -4.76
N ASP A 194 11.03 16.44 -3.87
CA ASP A 194 11.39 17.65 -3.14
C ASP A 194 12.91 17.75 -2.96
N ASN A 195 13.40 18.97 -2.79
CA ASN A 195 14.79 19.23 -2.37
C ASN A 195 14.83 19.93 -1.01
N TRP A 196 13.78 19.80 -0.21
CA TRP A 196 13.52 20.70 0.92
C TRP A 196 14.61 20.65 1.99
N ASN A 197 15.19 19.46 2.21
CA ASN A 197 16.23 19.23 3.23
C ASN A 197 17.57 19.92 2.89
N ASP A 198 17.91 20.01 1.60
CA ASP A 198 19.19 20.54 1.13
C ASP A 198 19.04 21.88 0.38
N CYS A 199 17.83 22.44 0.33
CA CYS A 199 17.61 23.73 -0.32
C CYS A 199 17.99 24.91 0.57
N ASP A 200 18.78 25.83 0.01
CA ASP A 200 19.09 27.10 0.65
C ASP A 200 17.90 28.07 0.56
N GLN A 201 17.06 28.05 1.59
CA GLN A 201 15.88 28.92 1.71
C GLN A 201 16.23 30.39 1.99
N GLU A 202 17.47 30.69 2.39
CA GLU A 202 17.89 32.05 2.71
C GLU A 202 18.43 32.77 1.46
N THR A 203 19.28 32.11 0.70
CA THR A 203 19.99 32.71 -0.45
C THR A 203 19.28 32.45 -1.78
N ALA A 204 18.60 31.32 -1.93
CA ALA A 204 17.95 30.92 -3.19
C ALA A 204 16.58 30.26 -2.97
N PRO A 205 15.64 30.91 -2.24
CA PRO A 205 14.32 30.34 -1.95
C PRO A 205 13.51 30.00 -3.21
N GLU A 206 13.76 30.71 -4.31
CA GLU A 206 13.11 30.44 -5.59
C GLU A 206 13.56 29.13 -6.23
N ARG A 207 14.56 28.43 -5.70
CA ARG A 207 15.00 27.09 -6.14
C ARG A 207 14.47 25.96 -5.25
N CYS A 208 13.82 26.29 -4.14
CA CYS A 208 13.24 25.30 -3.24
C CYS A 208 11.90 24.82 -3.77
N TYR A 209 11.76 23.52 -3.94
CA TYR A 209 10.54 22.91 -4.42
C TYR A 209 10.15 21.71 -3.59
N ARG A 210 8.84 21.50 -3.48
CA ARG A 210 8.24 20.34 -2.84
C ARG A 210 6.93 20.04 -3.54
N SER A 211 6.86 18.85 -4.13
CA SER A 211 5.69 18.38 -4.86
C SER A 211 5.14 17.10 -4.26
N TRP A 212 3.89 16.82 -4.58
CA TRP A 212 3.18 15.63 -4.11
C TRP A 212 2.41 14.99 -5.23
N GLY A 213 2.44 13.66 -5.26
CA GLY A 213 1.77 12.85 -6.25
C GLY A 213 0.53 12.20 -5.67
N LYS A 214 -0.54 12.18 -6.47
CA LYS A 214 -1.74 11.40 -6.19
C LYS A 214 -2.03 10.50 -7.39
N LEU A 215 -2.19 9.21 -7.13
CA LEU A 215 -2.58 8.22 -8.12
C LEU A 215 -4.10 8.04 -8.16
N ALA A 216 -4.64 7.87 -9.36
CA ALA A 216 -6.03 7.51 -9.59
C ALA A 216 -6.15 6.53 -10.76
N LEU A 217 -7.15 5.64 -10.71
CA LEU A 217 -7.46 4.74 -11.82
C LEU A 217 -8.08 5.55 -12.98
N THR A 218 -7.69 5.28 -14.21
CA THR A 218 -8.34 5.88 -15.40
C THR A 218 -9.59 5.11 -15.85
N GLY A 219 -9.81 3.92 -15.28
CA GLY A 219 -10.83 2.96 -15.72
C GLY A 219 -10.38 2.08 -16.90
N ARG A 220 -9.22 2.34 -17.51
CA ARG A 220 -8.63 1.47 -18.53
C ARG A 220 -7.80 0.35 -17.90
N THR A 221 -7.68 -0.77 -18.60
CA THR A 221 -6.88 -1.91 -18.16
C THR A 221 -6.03 -2.41 -19.32
N ILE A 222 -4.76 -2.70 -19.06
CA ILE A 222 -3.78 -3.20 -20.01
C ILE A 222 -3.15 -4.43 -19.39
N ALA A 223 -3.20 -5.58 -20.09
CA ALA A 223 -2.65 -6.84 -19.60
C ALA A 223 -3.17 -7.27 -18.21
N GLY A 224 -4.41 -6.89 -17.87
CA GLY A 224 -5.02 -7.16 -16.57
C GLY A 224 -4.64 -6.17 -15.46
N TRP A 225 -3.74 -5.22 -15.71
CA TRP A 225 -3.38 -4.15 -14.78
C TRP A 225 -4.10 -2.84 -15.13
N PRO A 226 -4.61 -2.09 -14.14
CA PRO A 226 -5.24 -0.80 -14.41
C PRO A 226 -4.22 0.23 -14.92
N GLU A 227 -4.65 1.12 -15.81
CA GLU A 227 -3.86 2.33 -16.12
C GLU A 227 -4.07 3.36 -15.00
N LEU A 228 -2.97 4.03 -14.61
CA LEU A 228 -2.96 5.00 -13.53
C LEU A 228 -2.65 6.39 -14.07
N GLN A 229 -3.36 7.40 -13.56
CA GLN A 229 -3.04 8.80 -13.75
C GLN A 229 -2.40 9.32 -12.45
N SER A 230 -1.21 9.90 -12.56
CA SER A 230 -0.65 10.71 -11.49
C SER A 230 -1.05 12.17 -11.68
N THR A 231 -1.42 12.85 -10.61
CA THR A 231 -1.61 14.29 -10.55
C THR A 231 -0.64 14.88 -9.55
N GLN A 232 0.04 15.97 -9.93
CA GLN A 232 1.01 16.65 -9.08
C GLN A 232 0.43 17.92 -8.47
N THR A 233 0.74 18.15 -7.20
CA THR A 233 0.45 19.40 -6.48
C THR A 233 1.73 19.98 -5.88
N GLY A 234 1.67 21.20 -5.32
CA GLY A 234 2.83 21.88 -4.75
C GLY A 234 3.67 22.62 -5.78
N THR A 235 4.99 22.58 -5.61
CA THR A 235 5.97 23.22 -6.49
C THR A 235 6.93 22.21 -7.09
N LEU A 236 7.27 22.43 -8.37
CA LEU A 236 8.14 21.60 -9.19
C LEU A 236 9.32 22.43 -9.69
N PRO A 237 10.46 21.81 -10.03
CA PRO A 237 11.53 22.50 -10.74
C PRO A 237 11.03 22.98 -12.11
N GLY A 238 11.20 24.27 -12.39
CA GLY A 238 10.93 24.90 -13.66
C GLY A 238 12.09 24.74 -14.65
N PRO A 239 11.85 24.96 -15.96
CA PRO A 239 12.88 24.85 -17.00
C PRO A 239 14.00 25.89 -16.86
N ASP A 240 13.76 26.97 -16.12
CA ASP A 240 14.72 28.02 -15.77
C ASP A 240 15.47 27.74 -14.45
N GLY A 241 15.28 26.56 -13.86
CA GLY A 241 15.85 26.17 -12.57
C GLY A 241 15.15 26.78 -11.36
N LYS A 242 14.08 27.57 -11.56
CA LYS A 242 13.26 28.12 -10.48
C LYS A 242 12.05 27.24 -10.22
N ALA A 243 11.68 27.09 -8.95
CA ALA A 243 10.46 26.44 -8.55
C ALA A 243 9.24 27.15 -9.15
N ARG A 244 8.33 26.36 -9.71
CA ARG A 244 7.04 26.81 -10.25
C ARG A 244 5.92 25.99 -9.64
N ARG A 245 4.71 26.54 -9.62
CA ARG A 245 3.53 25.75 -9.24
C ARG A 245 3.29 24.60 -10.22
N ALA A 246 2.89 23.46 -9.69
CA ALA A 246 2.39 22.35 -10.48
C ALA A 246 1.13 22.76 -11.26
N LYS A 247 0.99 22.20 -12.46
CA LYS A 247 -0.12 22.40 -13.39
C LYS A 247 -0.72 21.04 -13.74
N PRO A 248 -1.99 20.97 -14.20
CA PRO A 248 -2.59 19.71 -14.62
C PRO A 248 -1.77 18.93 -15.66
N ALA A 249 -1.06 19.63 -16.53
CA ALA A 249 -0.21 19.02 -17.56
C ALA A 249 1.08 18.36 -17.02
N ASP A 250 1.44 18.59 -15.75
CA ASP A 250 2.59 17.92 -15.10
C ASP A 250 2.25 16.50 -14.63
N GLY A 251 0.97 16.13 -14.63
CA GLY A 251 0.54 14.77 -14.37
C GLY A 251 1.00 13.79 -15.46
N SER A 252 1.17 12.53 -15.10
CA SER A 252 1.64 11.48 -16.01
C SER A 252 0.70 10.28 -16.06
N LEU A 253 0.58 9.67 -17.24
CA LEU A 253 -0.10 8.40 -17.40
C LEU A 253 0.90 7.25 -17.27
N TRP A 254 0.57 6.30 -16.41
CA TRP A 254 1.35 5.11 -16.11
C TRP A 254 0.64 3.86 -16.60
N ARG A 255 1.35 3.04 -17.35
CA ARG A 255 0.85 1.79 -17.93
C ARG A 255 1.75 0.65 -17.55
N PHE A 256 1.15 -0.48 -17.18
CA PHE A 256 1.93 -1.69 -16.94
C PHE A 256 2.50 -2.23 -18.26
N SER A 257 3.80 -2.47 -18.28
CA SER A 257 4.51 -3.09 -19.39
C SER A 257 4.75 -4.56 -19.07
N ILE A 258 4.26 -5.45 -19.94
CA ILE A 258 4.52 -6.89 -19.82
C ILE A 258 6.03 -7.17 -19.96
N ALA A 259 6.73 -6.40 -20.79
CA ALA A 259 8.15 -6.65 -21.10
C ALA A 259 9.06 -6.36 -19.89
N SER A 260 8.81 -5.27 -19.17
CA SER A 260 9.59 -4.90 -17.98
C SER A 260 8.98 -5.40 -16.68
N HIS A 261 7.77 -5.96 -16.73
CA HIS A 261 6.97 -6.33 -15.56
C HIS A 261 6.80 -5.18 -14.56
N ALA A 262 6.67 -3.95 -15.06
CA ALA A 262 6.56 -2.75 -14.23
C ALA A 262 5.68 -1.68 -14.89
N TYR A 263 5.20 -0.72 -14.09
CA TYR A 263 4.59 0.50 -14.60
C TYR A 263 5.62 1.44 -15.23
N GLU A 264 5.29 1.96 -16.40
CA GLU A 264 6.08 2.93 -17.15
C GLU A 264 5.23 4.13 -17.52
N SER A 265 5.83 5.33 -17.52
CA SER A 265 5.17 6.54 -17.99
C SER A 265 5.62 6.90 -19.41
N ASN A 266 4.69 7.46 -20.19
CA ASN A 266 4.98 7.96 -21.54
C ASN A 266 5.52 9.40 -21.54
N SER A 267 5.80 9.98 -20.37
CA SER A 267 6.35 11.33 -20.27
C SER A 267 7.87 11.27 -20.49
N PRO A 268 8.44 12.05 -21.43
CA PRO A 268 9.86 12.31 -21.40
C PRO A 268 10.17 13.03 -20.08
N ARG A 269 11.02 12.43 -19.25
CA ARG A 269 11.57 13.09 -18.06
C ARG A 269 12.55 14.18 -18.47
#